data_AF-A0A2K3KX47-F1
#
_entry.id   AF-A0A2K3KX47-F1
#
_cell.length_a   1.000
_cell.length_b   1.000
_cell.length_c   1.000
_cell.angle_alpha   90.00
_cell.angle_beta   90.00
_cell.angle_gamma   90.00
#
_symmetry.space_group_name_H-M   'P 1'
#
loop_
_entity.id
_entity.type
_entity.pdbx_description
1 polymer ?
#
loop_
_entity_poly.entity_id
_entity_poly.type
_entity_poly.pdbx_seq_one_letter_code
_entity_poly.pdbx_strand_id
1 'polypeptide(L)'
;MLRRKDNNGQVTEEFKNGVDDFIKIAKRQLGVADALGRIFCPCIKCKNCVREKTFWVEKHLYEHGFMEDYLNWTVHGEKQWGDSSSMSNVHDEEMETRNPYVDMVIDAMDDDL
;
A
#
# COMPACT_ATOMS: atom_id res chain seq x y z
N MET A 1 -13.49 -9.85 5.05
CA MET A 1 -13.42 -9.48 3.62
C MET A 1 -14.48 -8.44 3.33
N LEU A 2 -14.21 -7.44 2.48
CA LEU A 2 -15.20 -6.45 2.06
C LEU A 2 -16.40 -7.14 1.43
N ARG A 3 -17.59 -6.94 2.01
CA ARG A 3 -18.82 -7.56 1.54
C ARG A 3 -19.21 -6.93 0.20
N ARG A 4 -19.04 -7.66 -0.91
CA ARG A 4 -19.31 -7.13 -2.26
C ARG A 4 -20.76 -6.73 -2.47
N LYS A 5 -21.72 -7.56 -2.03
CA LYS A 5 -23.16 -7.32 -2.23
C LYS A 5 -23.94 -7.39 -0.93
N ASP A 6 -24.90 -6.49 -0.76
CA ASP A 6 -25.85 -6.49 0.35
C ASP A 6 -26.93 -7.58 0.20
N ASN A 7 -27.92 -7.60 1.10
CA ASN A 7 -29.03 -8.56 1.04
C ASN A 7 -29.94 -8.37 -0.18
N ASN A 8 -29.88 -7.19 -0.80
CA ASN A 8 -30.70 -6.81 -1.96
C ASN A 8 -29.95 -7.07 -3.28
N GLY A 9 -28.73 -7.61 -3.21
CA GLY A 9 -27.87 -7.88 -4.36
C GLY A 9 -27.17 -6.63 -4.94
N GLN A 10 -27.28 -5.48 -4.28
CA GLN A 10 -26.61 -4.24 -4.67
C GLN A 10 -25.17 -4.24 -4.17
N VAL A 11 -24.28 -3.58 -4.91
CA VAL A 11 -22.89 -3.43 -4.48
C VAL A 11 -22.86 -2.46 -3.29
N THR A 12 -22.24 -2.87 -2.18
CA THR A 12 -22.15 -2.06 -0.97
C THR A 12 -21.26 -0.84 -1.19
N GLU A 13 -21.55 0.27 -0.51
CA GLU A 13 -20.69 1.46 -0.54
C GLU A 13 -19.31 1.18 0.04
N GLU A 14 -19.22 0.33 1.07
CA GLU A 14 -17.95 -0.14 1.63
C GLU A 14 -17.07 -0.79 0.56
N PHE A 15 -17.65 -1.67 -0.26
CA PHE A 15 -16.93 -2.31 -1.35
C PHE A 15 -16.49 -1.31 -2.42
N LYS A 16 -17.36 -0.37 -2.81
CA LYS A 16 -17.01 0.70 -3.77
C LYS A 16 -15.81 1.51 -3.27
N ASN A 17 -15.87 1.98 -2.03
CA ASN A 17 -14.79 2.75 -1.42
C ASN A 17 -13.48 1.95 -1.36
N GLY A 18 -13.55 0.67 -1.00
CA GLY A 18 -12.37 -0.20 -0.99
C GLY A 18 -11.75 -0.40 -2.37
N VAL A 19 -12.57 -0.48 -3.43
CA VAL A 19 -12.08 -0.54 -4.82
C VAL A 19 -11.45 0.79 -5.23
N ASP A 20 -12.10 1.92 -4.93
CA ASP A 20 -11.59 3.26 -5.26
C ASP A 20 -10.24 3.53 -4.60
N ASP A 21 -10.12 3.18 -3.31
CA ASP A 21 -8.88 3.36 -2.55
C ASP A 21 -7.79 2.42 -3.07
N PHE A 22 -8.12 1.17 -3.39
CA PHE A 22 -7.19 0.25 -4.06
C PHE A 22 -6.62 0.88 -5.34
N ILE A 23 -7.48 1.41 -6.22
CA ILE A 23 -7.05 1.99 -7.50
C ILE A 23 -6.22 3.26 -7.28
N LYS A 24 -6.58 4.11 -6.32
CA LYS A 24 -5.83 5.33 -5.98
C LYS A 24 -4.42 4.99 -5.49
N ILE A 25 -4.29 4.02 -4.59
CA ILE A 25 -3.00 3.58 -4.03
C ILE A 25 -2.15 2.97 -5.15
N ALA A 26 -2.69 2.03 -5.91
CA ALA A 26 -1.97 1.35 -6.99
C ALA A 26 -1.42 2.30 -8.06
N LYS A 27 -2.10 3.44 -8.31
CA LYS A 27 -1.62 4.49 -9.22
C LYS A 27 -0.50 5.35 -8.64
N ARG A 28 -0.46 5.54 -7.32
CA ARG A 28 0.53 6.39 -6.64
C ARG A 28 1.82 5.64 -6.33
N GLN A 29 1.74 4.33 -6.11
CA GLN A 29 2.89 3.53 -5.70
C GLN A 29 3.81 3.20 -6.88
N LEU A 30 5.06 3.66 -6.78
CA LEU A 30 6.10 3.39 -7.77
C LEU A 30 6.40 1.88 -7.82
N GLY A 31 6.57 1.35 -9.04
CA GLY A 31 6.90 -0.07 -9.27
C GLY A 31 5.71 -1.04 -9.28
N VAL A 32 4.50 -0.61 -8.90
CA VAL A 32 3.28 -1.44 -8.99
C VAL A 32 2.83 -1.58 -10.44
N ALA A 33 2.74 -0.44 -11.14
CA ALA A 33 2.40 -0.41 -12.56
C ALA A 33 3.63 -0.70 -13.43
N ASP A 34 3.42 -1.48 -14.50
CA ASP A 34 4.43 -1.66 -15.54
C ASP A 34 4.57 -0.40 -16.44
N ALA A 35 5.49 -0.44 -17.41
CA ALA A 35 5.71 0.66 -18.35
C ALA A 35 4.47 1.04 -19.18
N LEU A 36 3.45 0.18 -19.23
CA LEU A 36 2.19 0.41 -19.94
C LEU A 36 1.05 0.82 -18.99
N GLY A 37 1.35 1.07 -17.71
CA GLY A 37 0.37 1.45 -16.70
C GLY A 37 -0.52 0.30 -16.23
N ARG A 38 -0.07 -0.96 -16.38
CA ARG A 38 -0.83 -2.15 -15.97
C ARG A 38 -0.38 -2.66 -14.60
N ILE A 39 -1.35 -2.99 -13.77
CA ILE A 39 -1.16 -3.51 -12.41
C ILE A 39 -1.66 -4.94 -12.33
N PHE A 40 -1.19 -5.72 -11.35
CA PHE A 40 -1.76 -7.04 -11.09
C PHE A 40 -3.22 -6.92 -10.66
N CYS A 41 -4.07 -7.79 -11.19
CA CYS A 41 -5.48 -7.82 -10.87
C CYS A 41 -5.74 -8.79 -9.69
N PRO A 42 -6.16 -8.30 -8.51
CA PRO A 42 -6.39 -9.13 -7.34
C PRO A 42 -7.80 -9.73 -7.29
N CYS A 43 -8.53 -9.76 -8.41
CA CYS A 43 -9.87 -10.34 -8.40
C CYS A 43 -9.80 -11.88 -8.28
N ILE A 44 -10.89 -12.50 -7.83
CA ILE A 44 -10.98 -13.97 -7.63
C ILE A 44 -10.58 -14.77 -8.88
N LYS A 45 -10.85 -14.22 -10.08
CA LYS A 45 -10.48 -14.88 -11.35
C LYS A 45 -9.01 -14.72 -11.70
N CYS A 46 -8.45 -13.53 -11.52
CA CYS A 46 -7.10 -13.22 -11.94
C CYS A 46 -6.04 -13.62 -10.92
N LYS A 47 -6.36 -13.60 -9.61
CA LYS A 47 -5.51 -14.03 -8.49
C LYS A 47 -4.09 -13.46 -8.52
N ASN A 48 -3.94 -12.19 -8.91
CA ASN A 48 -2.66 -11.51 -9.11
C ASN A 48 -1.75 -12.15 -10.18
N CYS A 49 -2.25 -13.00 -11.06
CA CYS A 49 -1.47 -13.59 -12.15
C CYS A 49 -1.57 -12.81 -13.46
N VAL A 50 -2.56 -11.92 -13.59
CA VAL A 50 -2.83 -11.14 -14.81
C VAL A 50 -2.58 -9.65 -14.53
N ARG A 51 -1.84 -8.99 -15.42
CA ARG A 51 -1.68 -7.53 -15.40
C ARG A 51 -2.66 -6.87 -16.35
N GLU A 52 -3.39 -5.89 -15.83
CA GLU A 52 -4.37 -5.14 -16.59
C GLU A 52 -4.34 -3.65 -16.28
N LYS A 53 -4.91 -2.84 -17.17
CA LYS A 53 -5.10 -1.41 -16.90
C LYS A 53 -6.08 -1.23 -15.73
N THR A 54 -5.91 -0.17 -14.95
CA THR A 54 -6.70 0.09 -13.74
C THR A 54 -8.22 0.03 -13.97
N PHE A 55 -8.68 0.53 -15.12
CA PHE A 55 -10.09 0.44 -15.51
C PHE A 55 -10.62 -1.01 -15.56
N TRP A 56 -9.85 -1.92 -16.16
CA TRP A 56 -10.23 -3.33 -16.25
C TRP A 56 -10.14 -4.03 -14.90
N VAL A 57 -9.13 -3.67 -14.10
CA VAL A 57 -9.00 -4.19 -12.73
C VAL A 57 -10.20 -3.78 -11.88
N GLU A 58 -10.59 -2.50 -11.91
CA GLU A 58 -11.78 -1.99 -11.25
C GLU A 58 -13.04 -2.76 -11.68
N LYS A 59 -13.28 -2.88 -12.99
CA LYS A 59 -14.40 -3.66 -13.54
C LYS A 59 -14.41 -5.10 -13.04
N HIS A 60 -13.27 -5.79 -13.06
CA HIS A 60 -13.16 -7.15 -12.57
C HIS A 60 -13.45 -7.27 -11.07
N LEU A 61 -13.07 -6.27 -10.26
CA LEU A 61 -13.37 -6.24 -8.84
C LEU A 61 -14.87 -6.09 -8.60
N TYR A 62 -15.56 -5.22 -9.34
CA TYR A 62 -17.02 -5.12 -9.28
C TYR A 62 -17.72 -6.43 -9.68
N GLU A 63 -17.23 -7.11 -10.72
CA GLU A 63 -17.83 -8.35 -11.24
C GLU A 63 -17.56 -9.56 -10.34
N HIS A 64 -16.35 -9.69 -9.82
CA HIS A 64 -15.85 -10.92 -9.20
C HIS A 64 -15.46 -10.78 -7.74
N GLY A 65 -15.25 -9.56 -7.24
CA GLY A 65 -14.70 -9.33 -5.91
C GLY A 65 -13.19 -9.55 -5.84
N PHE A 66 -12.61 -9.13 -4.72
CA PHE A 66 -11.22 -9.43 -4.35
C PHE A 66 -11.04 -10.92 -4.07
N MET A 67 -9.85 -11.44 -4.34
CA MET A 67 -9.44 -12.75 -3.88
C MET A 67 -9.47 -12.83 -2.35
N GLU A 68 -9.70 -14.04 -1.84
CA GLU A 68 -9.64 -14.33 -0.41
C GLU A 68 -8.25 -13.95 0.15
N ASP A 69 -8.21 -13.46 1.40
CA ASP A 69 -7.03 -13.00 2.13
C ASP A 69 -6.27 -11.79 1.57
N TYR A 70 -6.85 -11.07 0.59
CA TYR A 70 -6.32 -9.77 0.14
C TYR A 70 -6.51 -8.62 1.17
N LEU A 71 -6.67 -8.95 2.46
CA LEU A 71 -6.83 -7.99 3.57
C LEU A 71 -5.49 -7.43 4.03
N ASN A 72 -4.40 -8.14 3.76
CA ASN A 72 -3.06 -7.75 4.19
C ASN A 72 -2.25 -7.30 2.97
N TRP A 73 -2.18 -5.99 2.77
CA TRP A 73 -1.22 -5.34 1.86
C TRP A 73 0.20 -5.37 2.45
N THR A 74 0.59 -6.48 3.09
CA THR A 74 1.89 -6.64 3.77
C THR A 74 3.06 -6.57 2.79
N VAL A 75 2.82 -6.80 1.51
CA VAL A 75 3.82 -6.66 0.44
C VAL A 75 4.12 -5.19 0.12
N HIS A 76 3.23 -4.27 0.49
CA HIS A 76 3.31 -2.85 0.11
C HIS A 76 3.61 -1.88 1.27
N GLY A 77 3.83 -2.40 2.49
CA GLY A 77 4.31 -1.61 3.64
C GLY A 77 3.22 -0.85 4.42
N GLU A 78 1.94 -1.16 4.20
CA GLU A 78 0.83 -0.47 4.87
C GLU A 78 0.55 -1.05 6.27
N LYS A 79 0.24 -0.17 7.24
CA LYS A 79 -0.08 -0.55 8.62
C LYS A 79 -1.42 -1.31 8.63
N GLN A 80 -1.49 -2.44 9.34
CA GLN A 80 -2.68 -3.31 9.35
C GLN A 80 -3.93 -2.53 9.77
N TRP A 81 -5.04 -2.74 9.05
CA TRP A 81 -6.34 -2.22 9.43
C TRP A 81 -6.84 -3.00 10.66
N GLY A 82 -6.39 -2.62 11.85
CA GLY A 82 -6.66 -3.32 13.10
C GLY A 82 -5.96 -2.74 14.34
N ASP A 83 -4.88 -1.98 14.18
CA ASP A 83 -4.10 -1.45 15.31
C ASP A 83 -4.61 -0.10 15.85
N SER A 84 -5.91 0.16 15.73
CA SER A 84 -6.56 1.34 16.32
C SER A 84 -7.19 0.99 17.67
N SER A 85 -6.38 0.57 18.65
CA SER A 85 -6.74 0.68 20.07
C SER A 85 -5.51 0.63 20.98
N SER A 86 -4.90 1.79 21.19
CA SER A 86 -4.61 2.36 22.53
C SER A 86 -3.66 3.54 22.37
N MET A 87 -4.18 4.74 22.65
CA MET A 87 -3.37 5.93 22.86
C MET A 87 -2.65 5.84 24.20
N SER A 88 -1.36 6.22 24.24
CA SER A 88 -0.82 7.07 25.31
C SER A 88 0.51 7.69 24.86
N ASN A 89 0.52 9.03 24.80
CA ASN A 89 1.71 9.87 24.74
C ASN A 89 2.68 9.55 25.89
N VAL A 90 3.98 9.39 25.60
CA VAL A 90 5.09 9.86 26.46
C VAL A 90 6.30 10.21 25.58
N HIS A 91 6.74 11.48 25.69
CA HIS A 91 8.05 12.11 25.49
C HIS A 91 9.17 11.46 24.63
N ASP A 92 9.59 12.24 23.62
CA ASP A 92 10.93 12.82 23.40
C ASP A 92 12.19 11.95 23.56
N GLU A 93 12.84 11.63 22.43
CA GLU A 93 14.30 11.79 22.29
C GLU A 93 14.74 11.73 20.82
N GLU A 94 15.30 12.86 20.37
CA GLU A 94 15.99 13.05 19.10
C GLU A 94 17.19 12.10 19.00
N MET A 95 17.16 11.16 18.05
CA MET A 95 18.38 10.49 17.60
C MET A 95 18.61 10.85 16.14
N GLU A 96 19.24 12.00 15.96
CA GLU A 96 19.83 12.43 14.71
C GLU A 96 20.78 11.34 14.23
N THR A 97 20.39 10.64 13.15
CA THR A 97 21.25 9.69 12.46
C THR A 97 22.41 10.46 11.84
N ARG A 98 23.46 10.68 12.64
CA ARG A 98 24.72 11.28 12.22
C ARG A 98 25.23 10.47 11.02
N ASN A 99 25.22 11.10 9.86
CA ASN A 99 25.66 10.50 8.61
C ASN A 99 27.14 10.06 8.78
N PRO A 100 27.48 8.77 8.57
CA PRO A 100 28.84 8.26 8.76
C PRO A 100 29.88 8.92 7.85
N TYR A 101 29.43 9.68 6.85
CA TYR A 101 30.30 10.51 6.01
C TYR A 101 30.85 11.75 6.74
N VAL A 102 30.20 12.22 7.80
CA VAL A 102 30.61 13.44 8.54
C VAL A 102 31.84 13.16 9.43
N ASP A 103 32.00 11.93 9.93
CA ASP A 103 33.15 11.55 10.77
C ASP A 103 34.46 11.52 9.96
N MET A 104 34.40 11.05 8.71
CA MET A 104 35.57 10.97 7.83
C MET A 104 36.14 12.32 7.40
N VAL A 105 35.40 13.43 7.55
CA VAL A 105 35.83 14.77 7.14
C VAL A 105 36.54 15.51 8.27
N ILE A 106 36.30 15.12 9.53
CA ILE A 106 36.88 15.80 10.70
C ILE A 106 38.34 15.38 10.90
N ASP A 107 38.68 14.11 10.66
CA ASP A 107 40.04 13.59 10.81
C ASP A 107 41.06 14.16 9.80
N ALA A 108 40.62 14.92 8.80
CA ALA A 108 41.48 15.49 7.76
C ALA A 108 41.99 16.91 8.06
N MET A 109 41.68 17.48 9.23
CA MET A 109 42.04 18.87 9.57
C MET A 109 43.01 19.05 10.77
N ASP A 110 43.51 17.97 11.38
CA ASP A 110 44.48 18.04 12.50
C ASP A 110 45.92 17.67 12.09
N ASP A 111 46.45 18.26 11.00
CA ASP A 111 47.89 18.22 10.72
C ASP A 111 48.37 19.48 9.97
N ASP A 112 48.45 20.61 10.68
CA ASP A 112 49.41 21.69 10.38
C ASP A 112 49.58 22.56 11.64
N LEU A 113 50.50 22.15 12.52
CA LEU A 113 51.08 22.96 13.60
C LEU A 113 52.59 23.07 13.38
#